data_AF-A2DZZ6-F1
#
_entry.id   AF-A2DZZ6-F1
#
_cell.length_a   1.000
_cell.length_b   1.000
_cell.length_c   1.000
_cell.angle_alpha   90.00
_cell.angle_beta   90.00
_cell.angle_gamma   90.00
#
_symmetry.space_group_name_H-M   'P 1'
#
loop_
_entity.id
_entity.type
_entity.pdbx_description
1 polymer ?
#
loop_
_entity_poly.entity_id
_entity_poly.type
_entity_poly.pdbx_seq_one_letter_code
_entity_poly.pdbx_strand_id
1 'polypeptide(L)'
;MNEFAEAILEKNFIQKMNSSDYKAKHSKELQWLNFVFGHKVNYSIIRSICMMLAEAIGLHFGRECYRRKSTCFFWLHLYFKEIQDYLSYHSISMEFTDGSRICIRPFSELSPELNSPHVPFNDLDHM
;
A
#
# COMPACT_ATOMS: atom_id res chain seq x y z
N MET A 1 9.26 0.76 -22.36
CA MET A 1 9.54 2.05 -21.69
C MET A 1 11.00 2.40 -21.99
N ASN A 2 11.32 3.63 -22.38
CA ASN A 2 12.70 4.05 -22.63
C ASN A 2 13.43 4.21 -21.27
N GLU A 3 14.65 3.71 -21.15
CA GLU A 3 15.49 3.72 -19.94
C GLU A 3 15.64 5.15 -19.34
N PHE A 4 15.63 6.17 -20.20
CA PHE A 4 15.63 7.58 -19.80
C PHE A 4 14.36 8.02 -19.06
N ALA A 5 13.19 7.48 -19.44
CA ALA A 5 11.92 7.80 -18.78
C ALA A 5 11.82 7.16 -17.38
N GLU A 6 12.37 5.94 -17.22
CA GLU A 6 12.45 5.26 -15.93
C GLU A 6 13.29 6.06 -14.93
N ALA A 7 14.48 6.53 -15.35
CA ALA A 7 15.36 7.32 -14.51
C ALA A 7 14.72 8.65 -14.05
N ILE A 8 13.93 9.30 -14.90
CA ILE A 8 13.19 10.52 -14.54
C ILE A 8 12.11 10.22 -13.50
N LEU A 9 11.34 9.14 -13.69
CA LEU A 9 10.30 8.73 -12.75
C LEU A 9 10.90 8.40 -11.37
N GLU A 10 12.02 7.67 -11.34
CA GLU A 10 12.71 7.35 -10.09
C GLU A 10 13.26 8.59 -9.39
N LYS A 11 13.88 9.51 -10.13
CA LYS A 11 14.37 10.77 -9.57
C LYS A 11 13.23 11.61 -8.97
N ASN A 12 12.11 11.72 -9.68
CA ASN A 12 10.93 12.45 -9.21
C ASN A 12 10.34 11.80 -7.95
N PHE A 13 10.31 10.47 -7.89
CA PHE A 13 9.85 9.72 -6.73
C PHE A 13 10.72 10.00 -5.49
N ILE A 14 12.05 9.90 -5.63
CA ILE A 14 12.98 10.18 -4.53
C ILE A 14 12.90 11.64 -4.09
N GLN A 15 12.79 12.57 -5.04
CA GLN A 15 12.62 13.99 -4.71
C GLN A 15 11.34 14.23 -3.90
N LYS A 16 10.20 13.66 -4.33
CA LYS A 16 8.94 13.74 -3.59
C LYS A 16 9.06 13.15 -2.19
N MET A 17 9.70 12.00 -2.05
CA MET A 17 9.91 11.34 -0.77
C MET A 17 10.73 12.21 0.18
N ASN A 18 11.84 12.75 -0.30
CA ASN A 18 12.74 13.61 0.49
C ASN A 18 12.09 14.95 0.86
N SER A 19 11.19 15.47 0.02
CA SER A 19 10.42 16.69 0.30
C SER A 19 9.18 16.44 1.17
N SER A 20 8.82 15.18 1.43
CA SER A 20 7.64 14.83 2.22
C SER A 20 8.01 14.62 3.68
N ASP A 21 7.17 15.11 4.60
CA ASP A 21 7.24 14.75 6.02
C ASP A 21 6.57 13.39 6.31
N TYR A 22 6.51 12.50 5.31
CA TYR A 22 5.77 11.24 5.40
C TYR A 22 6.33 10.31 6.48
N LYS A 23 5.45 9.88 7.39
CA LYS A 23 5.75 8.91 8.45
C LYS A 23 4.79 7.73 8.35
N ALA A 24 5.29 6.59 7.88
CA ALA A 24 4.50 5.38 7.69
C ALA A 24 3.77 4.89 8.96
N LYS A 25 4.35 5.12 10.15
CA LYS A 25 3.92 4.55 11.44
C LYS A 25 2.44 4.84 11.82
N HIS A 26 1.86 5.93 11.30
CA HIS A 26 0.47 6.32 11.56
C HIS A 26 -0.30 6.65 10.27
N SER A 27 0.17 6.12 9.15
CA SER A 27 -0.40 6.39 7.84
C SER A 27 -1.70 5.59 7.63
N LYS A 28 -2.69 6.16 6.92
CA LYS A 28 -3.97 5.50 6.65
C LYS A 28 -3.76 4.22 5.83
N GLU A 29 -2.73 4.22 5.01
CA GLU A 29 -2.30 3.11 4.16
C GLU A 29 -1.78 1.93 4.97
N LEU A 30 -1.02 2.20 6.05
CA LEU A 30 -0.59 1.17 6.98
C LEU A 30 -1.77 0.58 7.76
N GLN A 31 -2.73 1.43 8.19
CA GLN A 31 -3.95 0.95 8.85
C GLN A 31 -4.76 0.06 7.92
N TRP A 32 -4.95 0.48 6.67
CA TRP A 32 -5.61 -0.31 5.64
C TRP A 32 -4.89 -1.65 5.38
N LEU A 33 -3.57 -1.65 5.23
CA LEU A 33 -2.80 -2.88 5.07
C LEU A 33 -2.96 -3.82 6.27
N ASN A 34 -2.88 -3.29 7.49
CA ASN A 34 -3.07 -4.09 8.70
C ASN A 34 -4.49 -4.66 8.81
N PHE A 35 -5.50 -3.93 8.31
CA PHE A 35 -6.87 -4.42 8.28
C PHE A 35 -7.04 -5.56 7.27
N VAL A 36 -6.53 -5.40 6.05
CA VAL A 36 -6.71 -6.39 4.96
C VAL A 36 -5.86 -7.64 5.19
N PHE A 37 -4.63 -7.49 5.69
CA PHE A 37 -3.65 -8.57 5.79
C PHE A 37 -3.38 -9.02 7.24
N GLY A 38 -4.03 -8.40 8.23
CA GLY A 38 -3.76 -8.59 9.66
C GLY A 38 -2.43 -7.97 10.12
N HIS A 39 -2.14 -8.03 11.42
CA HIS A 39 -0.88 -7.51 12.01
C HIS A 39 0.41 -8.25 11.55
N LYS A 40 0.33 -9.19 10.60
CA LYS A 40 1.43 -10.06 10.17
C LYS A 40 2.10 -9.61 8.86
N VAL A 41 1.85 -8.39 8.39
CA VAL A 41 2.42 -7.93 7.11
C VAL A 41 3.92 -7.66 7.21
N ASN A 42 4.72 -8.59 6.69
CA ASN A 42 6.16 -8.40 6.55
C ASN A 42 6.51 -7.63 5.27
N TYR A 43 7.76 -7.21 5.14
CA TYR A 43 8.21 -6.42 3.99
C TYR A 43 8.02 -7.13 2.64
N SER A 44 8.27 -8.44 2.58
CA SER A 44 8.10 -9.22 1.35
C SER A 44 6.65 -9.18 0.87
N ILE A 45 5.71 -9.35 1.80
CA ILE A 45 4.28 -9.26 1.52
C ILE A 45 3.91 -7.86 1.02
N ILE A 46 4.35 -6.80 1.69
CA ILE A 46 4.08 -5.40 1.26
C ILE A 46 4.59 -5.16 -0.15
N ARG A 47 5.81 -5.63 -0.45
CA ARG A 47 6.39 -5.50 -1.78
C ARG A 47 5.55 -6.21 -2.83
N SER A 48 5.13 -7.45 -2.58
CA SER A 48 4.25 -8.19 -3.48
C SER A 48 2.91 -7.49 -3.69
N ILE A 49 2.33 -6.92 -2.62
CA ILE A 49 1.09 -6.16 -2.70
C ILE A 49 1.27 -4.93 -3.58
N CYS A 50 2.30 -4.13 -3.34
CA CYS A 50 2.57 -2.94 -4.15
C CYS A 50 2.81 -3.29 -5.62
N MET A 51 3.53 -4.38 -5.93
CA MET A 51 3.73 -4.84 -7.32
C MET A 51 2.40 -5.16 -8.00
N MET A 52 1.53 -5.92 -7.36
CA MET A 52 0.23 -6.27 -7.95
C MET A 52 -0.70 -5.07 -8.07
N LEU A 53 -0.72 -4.18 -7.07
CA LEU A 53 -1.52 -2.96 -7.12
C LEU A 53 -1.06 -2.06 -8.26
N ALA A 54 0.26 -1.93 -8.45
CA ALA A 54 0.84 -1.15 -9.54
C ALA A 54 0.43 -1.70 -10.90
N GLU A 55 0.47 -3.01 -11.09
CA GLU A 55 -0.02 -3.67 -12.31
C GLU A 55 -1.52 -3.43 -12.51
N ALA A 56 -2.33 -3.60 -11.45
CA ALA A 56 -3.78 -3.44 -11.52
C ALA A 56 -4.22 -2.03 -11.92
N ILE A 57 -3.54 -0.99 -11.39
CA ILE A 57 -3.86 0.41 -11.69
C ILE A 57 -3.03 0.99 -12.84
N GLY A 58 -2.20 0.17 -13.50
CA GLY A 58 -1.37 0.60 -14.62
C GLY A 58 -0.28 1.63 -14.26
N LEU A 59 0.18 1.65 -13.01
CA LEU A 59 1.21 2.56 -12.53
C LEU A 59 2.58 1.89 -12.42
N HIS A 60 3.63 2.69 -12.57
CA HIS A 60 4.99 2.20 -12.51
C HIS A 60 5.44 1.97 -11.05
N PHE A 61 5.90 0.74 -10.76
CA PHE A 61 6.55 0.38 -9.51
C PHE A 61 8.03 0.07 -9.77
N GLY A 62 8.82 1.15 -9.88
CA GLY A 62 10.23 1.10 -10.26
C GLY A 62 11.15 0.53 -9.19
N ARG A 63 12.44 0.43 -9.51
CA ARG A 63 13.44 -0.22 -8.65
C ARG A 63 13.58 0.46 -7.31
N GLU A 64 13.59 1.79 -7.35
CA GLU A 64 13.65 2.60 -6.13
C GLU A 64 12.41 2.42 -5.24
N CYS A 65 11.24 2.08 -5.80
CA CYS A 65 10.02 1.85 -5.03
C CYS A 65 10.12 0.57 -4.21
N TYR A 66 10.61 -0.53 -4.80
CA TYR A 66 10.72 -1.82 -4.13
C TYR A 66 12.03 -2.04 -3.37
N ARG A 67 12.92 -1.04 -3.32
CA ARG A 67 14.26 -1.19 -2.73
C ARG A 67 14.23 -1.30 -1.21
N ARG A 68 13.36 -0.52 -0.56
CA ARG A 68 13.25 -0.44 0.91
C ARG A 68 11.79 -0.52 1.34
N LYS A 69 11.55 -0.95 2.58
CA LYS A 69 10.19 -0.95 3.17
C LYS A 69 9.57 0.45 3.11
N SER A 70 10.33 1.49 3.47
CA SER A 70 9.85 2.88 3.47
C SER A 70 9.46 3.39 2.09
N THR A 71 10.19 3.00 1.03
CA THR A 71 9.88 3.40 -0.35
C THR A 71 8.62 2.68 -0.86
N CYS A 72 8.40 1.40 -0.51
CA CYS A 72 7.14 0.72 -0.84
C CYS A 72 5.94 1.44 -0.20
N PHE A 73 6.04 1.77 1.09
CA PHE A 73 5.00 2.51 1.80
C PHE A 73 4.77 3.90 1.21
N PHE A 74 5.84 4.60 0.85
CA PHE A 74 5.71 5.92 0.24
C PHE A 74 5.06 5.85 -1.14
N TRP A 75 5.37 4.84 -1.95
CA TRP A 75 4.67 4.60 -3.22
C TRP A 75 3.18 4.33 -2.99
N LEU A 76 2.86 3.48 -2.01
CA LEU A 76 1.47 3.19 -1.64
C LEU A 76 0.73 4.46 -1.21
N HIS A 77 1.37 5.31 -0.41
CA HIS A 77 0.85 6.61 0.01
C HIS A 77 0.61 7.55 -1.17
N LEU A 78 1.57 7.63 -2.09
CA LEU A 78 1.48 8.52 -3.25
C LEU A 78 0.30 8.19 -4.15
N TYR A 79 -0.05 6.91 -4.27
CA TYR A 79 -1.09 6.41 -5.17
C TYR A 79 -2.28 5.79 -4.45
N PHE A 80 -2.45 6.12 -3.17
CA PHE A 80 -3.48 5.48 -2.35
C PHE A 80 -4.89 5.77 -2.89
N LYS A 81 -5.11 6.98 -3.41
CA LYS A 81 -6.39 7.38 -3.98
C LYS A 81 -6.73 6.56 -5.23
N GLU A 82 -5.77 6.40 -6.14
CA GLU A 82 -5.93 5.61 -7.35
C GLU A 82 -6.20 4.14 -7.03
N ILE A 83 -5.54 3.63 -5.98
CA ILE A 83 -5.80 2.28 -5.44
C ILE A 83 -7.23 2.18 -4.88
N GLN A 84 -7.67 3.17 -4.11
CA GLN A 84 -9.03 3.23 -3.57
C GLN A 84 -10.08 3.27 -4.68
N ASP A 85 -9.88 4.13 -5.68
CA ASP A 85 -10.78 4.28 -6.84
C ASP A 85 -10.86 2.97 -7.63
N TYR A 86 -9.71 2.31 -7.89
CA TYR A 86 -9.69 1.02 -8.57
C TYR A 86 -10.43 -0.06 -7.78
N LEU A 87 -10.10 -0.21 -6.49
CA LEU A 87 -10.69 -1.23 -5.63
C LEU A 87 -12.17 -0.98 -5.35
N SER A 88 -12.68 0.24 -5.50
CA SER A 88 -14.13 0.51 -5.36
C SER A 88 -15.00 -0.29 -6.34
N TYR A 89 -14.42 -0.73 -7.47
CA TYR A 89 -15.12 -1.50 -8.50
C TYR A 89 -14.52 -2.88 -8.75
N HIS A 90 -13.36 -3.18 -8.14
CA HIS A 90 -12.59 -4.39 -8.43
C HIS A 90 -12.12 -5.06 -7.14
N SER A 91 -12.18 -6.39 -7.11
CA SER A 91 -11.51 -7.20 -6.11
C SER A 91 -10.19 -7.72 -6.65
N ILE A 92 -9.14 -7.74 -5.83
CA ILE A 92 -7.85 -8.36 -6.18
C ILE A 92 -7.66 -9.60 -5.30
N SER A 93 -7.42 -10.75 -5.92
CA SER A 93 -7.04 -11.97 -5.21
C SER A 93 -5.54 -12.20 -5.33
N MET A 94 -4.86 -12.35 -4.20
CA MET A 94 -3.45 -12.73 -4.10
C MET A 94 -3.36 -14.18 -3.65
N GLU A 95 -2.55 -14.99 -4.33
CA GLU A 95 -2.16 -16.32 -3.87
C GLU A 95 -0.67 -16.28 -3.47
N PHE A 96 -0.39 -16.66 -2.24
CA PHE A 96 0.97 -16.74 -1.71
C PHE A 96 1.58 -18.11 -2.03
N THR A 97 2.89 -18.21 -1.92
CA THR A 97 3.65 -19.45 -2.21
C THR A 97 3.31 -20.61 -1.28
N ASP A 98 2.71 -20.33 -0.12
CA ASP A 98 2.20 -21.33 0.82
C ASP A 98 0.77 -21.80 0.48
N GLY A 99 0.21 -21.34 -0.65
CA GLY A 99 -1.15 -21.63 -1.10
C GLY A 99 -2.23 -20.81 -0.39
N SER A 100 -1.86 -19.95 0.56
CA SER A 100 -2.83 -19.05 1.18
C SER A 100 -3.32 -18.01 0.17
N ARG A 101 -4.60 -17.65 0.26
CA ARG A 101 -5.24 -16.67 -0.62
C ARG A 101 -5.76 -15.51 0.20
N ILE A 102 -5.39 -14.29 -0.18
CA ILE A 102 -5.94 -13.07 0.40
C ILE A 102 -6.68 -12.31 -0.70
N CYS A 103 -7.95 -12.00 -0.43
CA CYS A 103 -8.77 -11.17 -1.29
C CYS A 103 -8.80 -9.75 -0.73
N ILE A 104 -8.21 -8.81 -1.46
CA ILE A 104 -8.38 -7.38 -1.22
C ILE A 104 -9.77 -7.02 -1.75
N ARG A 105 -10.71 -6.86 -0.82
CA ARG A 105 -12.09 -6.50 -1.14
C ARG A 105 -12.23 -5.01 -1.43
N PRO A 106 -13.30 -4.61 -2.12
CA PRO A 106 -13.59 -3.21 -2.39
C PRO A 106 -13.62 -2.36 -1.13
N PHE A 107 -13.16 -1.11 -1.24
CA PHE A 107 -13.18 -0.16 -0.12
C PHE A 107 -14.59 0.09 0.42
N SER A 108 -15.61 -0.04 -0.42
CA SER A 108 -17.03 0.03 -0.03
C SER A 108 -17.48 -1.07 0.93
N GLU A 109 -16.74 -2.19 1.01
CA GLU A 109 -16.99 -3.31 1.93
C GLU A 109 -16.11 -3.27 3.18
N LEU A 110 -15.15 -2.34 3.25
CA LEU A 110 -14.37 -2.09 4.45
C LEU A 110 -15.25 -1.28 5.41
N SER A 111 -15.52 -1.82 6.60
CA SER A 111 -16.38 -1.23 7.63
C SER A 111 -16.12 0.28 7.83
N PRO A 112 -17.15 1.08 8.17
CA PRO A 112 -17.06 2.54 8.31
C PRO A 112 -16.00 3.05 9.32
N GLU A 113 -15.44 2.17 10.14
CA GLU A 113 -14.37 2.45 11.11
C GLU A 113 -13.08 2.97 10.46
N LEU A 114 -12.76 2.58 9.22
CA LEU A 114 -11.59 3.09 8.46
C LEU A 114 -11.81 4.47 7.84
N ASN A 115 -13.07 4.92 7.74
CA ASN A 115 -13.45 6.22 7.22
C ASN A 115 -13.59 7.29 8.32
N SER A 116 -13.41 6.90 9.60
CA SER A 116 -13.46 7.82 10.72
C SER A 116 -12.10 8.47 10.98
N PRO A 117 -11.98 9.81 11.06
CA PRO A 117 -10.70 10.50 11.20
C PRO A 117 -10.01 10.30 12.57
N HIS A 118 -10.61 9.58 13.53
CA HIS A 118 -9.99 9.30 14.82
C HIS A 118 -10.57 8.02 15.44
N VAL A 119 -9.77 6.96 15.48
CA VAL A 119 -9.88 5.96 16.55
C VAL A 119 -8.46 5.71 17.08
N PRO A 120 -8.10 6.20 18.28
CA PRO A 120 -6.88 5.78 18.92
C PRO A 120 -6.99 4.29 19.28
N PHE A 121 -5.96 3.52 18.94
CA PHE A 121 -5.75 2.18 19.48
C PHE A 121 -5.55 2.30 20.99
N ASN A 122 -6.63 2.19 21.75
CA ASN A 122 -6.61 1.81 23.15
C ASN A 122 -7.62 0.68 23.34
N ASP A 123 -7.30 -0.18 24.30
CA ASP A 123 -8.07 -1.34 24.74
C ASP A 123 -7.78 -2.66 24.02
N LEU A 124 -6.60 -3.22 24.30
CA LEU A 124 -6.39 -4.66 24.39
C LEU A 124 -5.34 -4.94 25.47
N ASP A 125 -5.65 -4.52 26.70
CA ASP A 125 -4.90 -4.90 27.90
C ASP A 125 -5.91 -5.08 29.05
N HIS A 126 -6.83 -6.05 28.89
CA HIS A 126 -7.56 -6.70 29.99
C HIS A 126 -8.25 -7.96 29.45
N MET A 127 -7.56 -9.10 29.56
CA MET A 127 -8.08 -10.37 30.08
C MET A 127 -6.93 -11.37 30.27
#